data_AF-A0A0W8FNZ0-F1
#
_entry.id   AF-A0A0W8FNZ0-F1
#
_cell.length_a   1.000
_cell.length_b   1.000
_cell.length_c   1.000
_cell.angle_alpha   90.00
_cell.angle_beta   90.00
_cell.angle_gamma   90.00
#
_symmetry.space_group_name_H-M   'P 1'
#
loop_
_entity.id
_entity.type
_entity.pdbx_description
1 polymer ?
#
loop_
_entity_poly.entity_id
_entity_poly.type
_entity_poly.pdbx_seq_one_letter_code
_entity_poly.pdbx_strand_id
1 'polypeptide(L)' 'MKLCGQRFWEFISGDETLYTEIIEPLGHKAKEKNENFSEEYAKVINKFTREFAIEYCDERGSILWEKLVKFNSGK' A
#
# COMPACT_ATOMS: atom_id res chain seq x y z
N MET A 1 -14.89 4.21 -35.31
CA MET A 1 -15.25 2.97 -34.59
C MET A 1 -14.17 2.71 -33.54
N LYS A 2 -14.49 2.55 -32.26
CA LYS A 2 -13.50 2.34 -31.19
C LYS A 2 -13.34 0.84 -30.94
N LEU A 3 -12.11 0.31 -31.05
CA LEU A 3 -11.80 -1.06 -30.63
C LEU A 3 -11.44 -1.03 -29.14
N CYS A 4 -12.16 -1.79 -28.31
CA CYS A 4 -11.98 -1.85 -26.86
C CYS A 4 -12.22 -3.27 -26.35
N GLY A 5 -11.64 -3.61 -25.19
CA GLY A 5 -11.86 -4.91 -24.54
C GLY A 5 -11.38 -6.08 -25.40
N GLN A 6 -12.06 -7.22 -25.33
CA GLN A 6 -11.76 -8.43 -26.10
C GLN A 6 -11.45 -8.13 -27.57
N ARG A 7 -12.31 -7.34 -28.24
CA ARG A 7 -12.15 -6.99 -29.66
C ARG A 7 -10.86 -6.24 -29.98
N PHE A 8 -10.33 -5.47 -29.03
CA PHE A 8 -9.02 -4.81 -29.20
C PHE A 8 -7.88 -5.81 -29.09
N TRP A 9 -7.92 -6.66 -28.06
CA TRP A 9 -6.87 -7.64 -27.79
C TRP A 9 -6.82 -8.73 -28.87
N GLU A 10 -7.97 -9.23 -29.31
CA GLU A 10 -8.10 -10.16 -30.43
C GLU A 10 -7.55 -9.54 -31.72
N PHE A 11 -7.89 -8.29 -32.01
CA PHE A 11 -7.43 -7.60 -33.22
C PHE A 11 -5.90 -7.49 -33.30
N ILE A 12 -5.21 -7.23 -32.20
CA ILE A 12 -3.75 -7.06 -32.20
C ILE A 12 -2.96 -8.38 -32.04
N SER A 13 -3.60 -9.44 -31.54
CA SER A 13 -2.92 -10.70 -31.22
C SER A 13 -3.33 -11.89 -32.08
N GLY A 14 -4.51 -11.83 -32.72
CA GLY A 14 -5.15 -12.96 -33.38
C GLY A 14 -5.76 -13.97 -32.41
N ASP A 15 -5.80 -13.65 -31.11
CA ASP A 15 -6.26 -14.54 -30.05
C ASP A 15 -7.46 -13.94 -29.29
N GLU A 16 -8.60 -14.64 -29.37
CA GLU A 16 -9.85 -14.26 -28.71
C GLU A 16 -9.79 -14.35 -27.18
N THR A 17 -8.89 -15.17 -26.60
CA THR A 17 -8.79 -15.41 -25.15
C THR A 17 -7.69 -14.60 -24.47
N LEU A 18 -6.85 -13.90 -25.23
CA LEU A 18 -5.72 -13.14 -24.69
C LEU A 18 -6.12 -12.15 -23.57
N TYR A 19 -7.26 -11.48 -23.68
CA TYR A 19 -7.70 -10.50 -22.68
C TYR A 19 -7.98 -11.13 -21.30
N THR A 20 -8.35 -12.41 -21.25
CA THR A 20 -8.50 -13.17 -20.00
C THR A 20 -7.17 -13.75 -19.52
N GLU A 21 -6.33 -14.22 -20.45
CA GLU A 21 -5.01 -14.79 -20.13
C GLU A 21 -4.04 -13.77 -19.54
N ILE A 22 -4.22 -12.48 -19.84
CA ILE A 22 -3.41 -11.40 -19.25
C ILE A 22 -3.86 -11.07 -17.81
N ILE A 23 -5.15 -11.20 -17.49
CA ILE A 23 -5.71 -10.78 -16.19
C ILE A 23 -5.33 -11.72 -15.06
N GLU A 24 -5.30 -13.03 -15.31
CA GLU A 24 -4.93 -14.04 -14.31
C GLU A 24 -3.50 -13.84 -13.74
N PRO A 25 -2.43 -13.78 -14.55
CA PRO A 25 -1.07 -13.52 -14.06
C PRO A 25 -0.87 -12.11 -13.50
N LEU A 26 -1.63 -11.11 -13.99
CA LEU A 26 -1.65 -9.77 -13.38
C LEU A 26 -2.26 -9.81 -11.98
N GLY A 27 -3.35 -10.57 -11.78
CA GLY A 27 -4.00 -10.75 -10.49
C GLY A 27 -3.07 -11.39 -9.46
N HIS A 28 -2.39 -12.49 -9.84
CA HIS A 28 -1.41 -13.16 -8.97
C HIS A 28 -0.25 -12.24 -8.58
N LYS A 29 0.38 -11.57 -9.56
CA LYS A 29 1.49 -10.63 -9.31
C LYS A 29 1.05 -9.42 -8.49
N ALA A 30 -0.18 -8.93 -8.68
CA ALA A 30 -0.74 -7.86 -7.87
C ALA A 30 -0.94 -8.31 -6.41
N LYS A 31 -1.42 -9.54 -6.20
CA LYS A 31 -1.56 -10.10 -4.85
C LYS A 31 -0.22 -10.23 -4.13
N GLU A 32 0.81 -10.79 -4.78
CA GLU A 32 2.16 -10.90 -4.21
C GLU A 32 2.75 -9.53 -3.83
N LYS A 33 2.58 -8.52 -4.70
CA LYS A 33 3.02 -7.15 -4.40
C LYS A 33 2.25 -6.54 -3.22
N ASN A 34 0.95 -6.80 -3.12
CA ASN A 34 0.13 -6.32 -2.02
C ASN A 34 0.52 -6.98 -0.69
N GLU A 35 0.85 -8.27 -0.70
CA GLU A 35 1.33 -9.00 0.48
C GLU A 35 2.67 -8.42 0.97
N ASN A 36 3.64 -8.28 0.07
CA ASN A 36 4.93 -7.66 0.40
C ASN A 36 4.78 -6.21 0.90
N PHE A 37 3.91 -5.43 0.26
CA PHE A 37 3.62 -4.07 0.70
C PHE A 37 3.00 -4.05 2.11
N SER A 38 2.08 -4.97 2.40
CA SER A 38 1.41 -5.05 3.70
C SER A 38 2.40 -5.39 4.81
N GLU A 39 3.35 -6.30 4.56
CA GLU A 39 4.41 -6.63 5.50
C GLU A 39 5.34 -5.46 5.79
N GLU A 40 5.83 -4.77 4.75
CA GLU A 40 6.70 -3.61 4.93
C GLU A 40 5.95 -2.45 5.60
N TYR A 41 4.68 -2.24 5.25
CA TYR A 41 3.83 -1.24 5.89
C TYR A 41 3.66 -1.54 7.40
N ALA A 42 3.41 -2.80 7.77
CA ALA A 42 3.32 -3.19 9.17
C ALA A 42 4.62 -2.93 9.94
N LYS A 43 5.80 -3.18 9.33
CA LYS A 43 7.10 -2.84 9.91
C LYS A 43 7.24 -1.34 10.17
N VAL A 44 6.81 -0.50 9.23
CA VAL A 44 6.82 0.96 9.38
C VAL A 44 5.91 1.40 10.53
N ILE A 45 4.70 0.87 10.64
CA ILE A 45 3.77 1.16 11.74
C ILE A 45 4.39 0.79 13.09
N ASN A 46 5.00 -0.39 13.19
CA ASN A 46 5.64 -0.84 14.44
C ASN A 46 6.81 0.05 14.83
N LYS A 47 7.66 0.41 13.86
CA LYS A 47 8.78 1.32 14.08
C LYS A 47 8.29 2.68 14.56
N PHE A 48 7.32 3.27 13.86
CA PHE A 48 6.77 4.57 14.20
C PHE A 48 6.10 4.56 15.59
N THR A 49 5.31 3.52 15.89
CA THR A 49 4.67 3.36 17.21
C THR A 49 5.71 3.30 18.32
N ARG A 50 6.81 2.54 18.12
CA ARG A 50 7.89 2.45 19.09
C ARG A 50 8.60 3.79 19.29
N GLU A 51 8.97 4.46 18.20
CA GLU A 51 9.63 5.77 18.25
C GLU A 51 8.73 6.81 18.93
N PHE A 52 7.43 6.80 18.61
CA PHE A 52 6.45 7.65 19.25
C PHE A 52 6.35 7.38 20.75
N ALA A 53 6.27 6.11 21.16
CA ALA A 53 6.16 5.76 22.57
C ALA A 53 7.40 6.18 23.37
N ILE A 54 8.59 6.01 22.80
CA ILE A 54 9.86 6.42 23.43
C ILE A 54 9.91 7.95 23.59
N GLU A 55 9.49 8.70 22.56
CA GLU A 55 9.69 10.14 22.53
C GLU A 55 8.55 10.93 23.18
N TYR A 56 7.31 10.43 23.10
CA TYR A 56 6.10 11.19 23.44
C TYR A 56 5.23 10.53 24.52
N CYS A 57 5.64 9.42 25.13
CA CYS A 57 4.95 8.85 26.28
C CYS A 57 5.82 8.89 27.55
N ASP A 58 5.18 9.00 28.71
CA ASP A 58 5.84 8.89 30.01
C ASP A 58 6.05 7.41 30.43
N GLU A 59 6.71 7.19 31.57
CA GLU A 59 6.98 5.85 32.11
C GLU A 59 5.71 5.03 32.43
N ARG A 60 4.55 5.70 32.53
CA ARG A 60 3.24 5.06 32.76
C ARG A 60 2.49 4.82 31.45
N GLY A 61 3.08 5.18 30.31
CA GLY A 61 2.49 5.06 28.98
C GLY A 61 1.51 6.18 28.61
N SER A 62 1.42 7.24 29.39
CA SER A 62 0.55 8.39 29.07
C SER A 62 1.23 9.32 28.08
N ILE A 63 0.47 9.87 27.13
CA ILE A 63 1.01 10.79 26.11
C ILE A 63 1.36 12.14 26.75
N LEU A 64 2.58 12.60 26.49
CA LEU A 64 3.10 13.93 26.82
C LEU A 64 2.58 14.96 25.81
N TRP A 65 1.29 15.31 25.94
CA TRP A 65 0.58 16.16 24.98
C TRP A 65 1.24 17.51 24.72
N GLU A 66 1.76 18.17 25.76
CA GLU A 66 2.45 19.47 25.60
C GLU A 66 3.66 19.36 24.66
N LYS A 67 4.48 18.31 24.83
CA LYS A 67 5.64 18.03 23.97
C LYS A 67 5.20 17.76 22.53
N LEU A 68 4.17 16.94 22.35
CA LEU A 68 3.66 16.57 21.03
C LEU A 68 3.07 17.76 20.27
N VAL A 69 2.24 18.57 20.94
CA VAL A 69 1.62 19.75 20.33
C VAL A 69 2.69 20.80 20.00
N LYS A 70 3.67 21.02 20.88
CA LYS A 70 4.80 21.92 20.60
C LYS A 70 5.65 21.45 19.42
N PHE A 71 5.84 20.15 19.25
CA PHE A 71 6.55 19.61 18.09
C PHE A 71 5.77 19.84 16.78
N ASN A 72 4.46 19.58 16.78
CA ASN A 72 3.65 19.66 15.56
C ASN A 72 3.30 21.09 15.15
N SER A 73 3.10 21.97 16.12
CA SER A 73 2.51 23.31 15.93
C SER A 73 3.34 24.44 16.52
N GLY A 74 4.50 24.12 17.08
CA GLY A 74 5.47 25.13 17.52
C GLY A 74 6.02 25.92 16.34
N LYS A 75 6.47 27.14 16.62
CA LYS A 75 7.10 28.03 15.65
C LYS A 75 8.37 27.45 15.04
#